data_AF-A0A3L8P976-F1
#
_entry.id   AF-A0A3L8P976-F1
#
_cell.length_a   1.000
_cell.length_b   1.000
_cell.length_c   1.000
_cell.angle_alpha   90.00
_cell.angle_beta   90.00
_cell.angle_gamma   90.00
#
_symmetry.space_group_name_H-M   'P 1'
#
loop_
_entity.id
_entity.type
_entity.pdbx_description
1 polymer ?
#
loop_
_entity_poly.entity_id
_entity_poly.type
_entity_poly.pdbx_seq_one_letter_code
_entity_poly.pdbx_strand_id
1 'polypeptide(L)'
;VVYAVLQPPFEKVTFSSAGHWPPLMAAQGESPQEVPIVHDPMLGIGDFERKETVVEFPEGSSLCFYTDGLVERPLDPHDPRSRSTDRQLNIVRTHFSAADDPETACSRLVANAVGDEFVEDD
;
A
#
# COMPACT_ATOMS: atom_id res chain seq x y z
N VAL A 1 10.75 2.49 1.50
CA VAL A 1 10.06 3.73 1.04
C VAL A 1 9.61 3.57 -0.39
N VAL A 2 8.41 4.06 -0.73
CA VAL A 2 7.93 4.17 -2.11
C VAL A 2 7.48 5.61 -2.36
N TYR A 3 7.73 6.10 -3.57
CA TYR A 3 7.33 7.43 -4.02
C TYR A 3 6.61 7.31 -5.36
N ALA A 4 5.65 8.20 -5.59
CA ALA A 4 4.92 8.28 -6.83
C ALA A 4 4.70 9.72 -7.28
N VAL A 5 4.75 9.94 -8.59
CA VAL A 5 4.43 11.20 -9.24
C VAL A 5 3.23 11.00 -10.15
N LEU A 6 2.19 11.79 -9.90
CA LEU A 6 1.06 11.95 -10.80
C LEU A 6 1.08 13.39 -11.33
N GLN A 7 1.07 13.55 -12.64
CA GLN A 7 1.16 14.85 -13.31
C GLN A 7 0.16 14.93 -14.46
N PRO A 8 -0.30 16.12 -14.87
CA PRO A 8 -1.18 16.29 -16.02
C PRO A 8 -0.65 15.54 -17.26
N PRO A 9 -1.50 14.82 -18.01
CA PRO A 9 -2.97 14.79 -17.92
C PRO A 9 -3.56 13.87 -16.84
N PHE A 10 -2.76 13.34 -15.91
CA PHE A 10 -3.14 12.44 -14.82
C PHE A 10 -3.54 11.02 -15.26
N GLU A 11 -3.20 10.64 -16.49
CA GLU A 11 -3.50 9.31 -17.05
C GLU A 11 -2.48 8.24 -16.66
N LYS A 12 -1.33 8.64 -16.10
CA LYS A 12 -0.24 7.74 -15.72
C LYS A 12 0.41 8.19 -14.44
N VAL A 13 0.80 7.23 -13.62
CA VAL A 13 1.57 7.44 -12.41
C VAL A 13 2.96 6.80 -12.57
N THR A 14 3.99 7.53 -12.14
CA THR A 14 5.37 7.04 -12.16
C THR A 14 5.79 6.71 -10.74
N PHE A 15 6.26 5.49 -10.50
CA PHE A 15 6.70 5.01 -9.19
C PHE A 15 8.20 4.81 -9.15
N SER A 16 8.78 5.01 -7.97
CA SER A 16 10.09 4.47 -7.61
C SER A 16 10.05 3.95 -6.18
N SER A 17 10.72 2.81 -5.93
CA SER A 17 10.69 2.13 -4.63
C SER A 17 12.07 1.75 -4.15
N ALA A 18 12.35 2.03 -2.88
CA ALA A 18 13.52 1.61 -2.14
C ALA A 18 13.10 0.67 -1.00
N GLY A 19 13.02 -0.63 -1.32
CA GLY A 19 12.75 -1.71 -0.37
C GLY A 19 11.34 -1.75 0.23
N HIS A 20 10.36 -1.05 -0.34
CA HIS A 20 8.98 -1.07 0.16
C HIS A 20 8.12 -2.11 -0.58
N TRP A 21 7.10 -2.65 0.09
CA TRP A 21 6.06 -3.47 -0.52
C TRP A 21 5.26 -2.68 -1.60
N PRO A 22 4.74 -3.33 -2.65
CA PRO A 22 4.00 -2.62 -3.69
C PRO A 22 2.70 -1.97 -3.18
N PRO A 23 2.42 -0.68 -3.49
CA PRO A 23 1.11 -0.09 -3.25
C PRO A 23 -0.01 -0.88 -3.93
N LEU A 24 -1.24 -0.71 -3.48
CA LEU A 24 -2.42 -1.24 -4.18
C LEU A 24 -3.03 -0.17 -5.07
N MET A 25 -3.51 -0.57 -6.25
CA MET A 25 -4.32 0.24 -7.15
C MET A 25 -5.65 -0.45 -7.42
N ALA A 26 -6.73 0.32 -7.39
CA ALA A 26 -8.04 -0.14 -7.83
C ALA A 26 -8.56 0.82 -8.89
N ALA A 27 -8.96 0.28 -10.05
CA ALA A 27 -9.79 1.01 -10.99
C ALA A 27 -11.26 0.97 -10.54
N GLN A 28 -12.10 1.81 -11.12
CA GLN A 28 -13.51 1.88 -10.76
C GLN A 28 -14.21 0.53 -11.00
N GLY A 29 -14.76 -0.08 -9.94
CA GLY A 29 -15.45 -1.36 -10.00
C GLY A 29 -14.55 -2.60 -10.04
N GLU A 30 -13.22 -2.42 -9.99
CA GLU A 30 -12.26 -3.51 -9.98
C GLU A 30 -11.69 -3.78 -8.59
N SER A 31 -11.33 -5.04 -8.33
CA SER A 31 -10.66 -5.40 -7.08
C SER A 31 -9.22 -4.89 -7.05
N PRO A 32 -8.73 -4.38 -5.90
CA PRO A 32 -7.38 -3.85 -5.80
C PRO A 32 -6.30 -4.87 -6.17
N GLN A 33 -5.34 -4.42 -6.98
CA GLN A 33 -4.16 -5.16 -7.38
C GLN A 33 -2.89 -4.45 -6.91
N GLU A 34 -1.84 -5.23 -6.66
CA GLU A 34 -0.51 -4.67 -6.44
C GLU A 34 -0.02 -3.96 -7.70
N VAL A 35 0.49 -2.75 -7.51
CA VAL A 35 1.14 -2.01 -8.58
C VAL A 35 2.42 -2.78 -8.97
N PRO A 36 2.65 -3.08 -10.25
CA PRO A 36 3.77 -3.92 -10.69
C PRO A 36 5.10 -3.13 -10.69
N ILE A 37 5.50 -2.60 -9.54
CA ILE A 37 6.72 -1.78 -9.40
C ILE A 37 7.99 -2.62 -9.34
N VAL A 38 9.09 -2.04 -9.79
CA VAL A 38 10.43 -2.60 -9.55
C VAL A 38 10.92 -2.20 -8.15
N HIS A 39 11.43 -3.18 -7.40
CA HIS A 39 12.04 -2.94 -6.09
C HIS A 39 13.53 -2.65 -6.21
N ASP A 40 13.97 -1.46 -5.78
CA ASP A 40 15.39 -1.15 -5.61
C ASP A 40 15.83 -1.37 -4.14
N PRO A 41 17.16 -1.48 -3.88
CA PRO A 41 17.70 -1.59 -2.54
C PRO A 41 17.23 -0.48 -1.59
N MET A 42 17.27 -0.70 -0.28
CA MET A 42 16.92 0.35 0.69
C MET A 42 17.82 1.58 0.54
N LEU A 43 17.30 2.75 0.95
CA LEU A 43 18.10 3.96 1.06
C LEU A 43 19.23 3.76 2.09
N GLY A 44 20.39 4.38 1.86
CA GLY A 44 21.53 4.30 2.78
C GLY A 44 22.43 3.07 2.63
N ILE A 45 22.09 2.10 1.78
CA ILE A 45 22.94 0.91 1.50
C ILE A 45 24.06 1.22 0.50
N GLY A 46 23.98 2.35 -0.22
CA GLY A 46 24.97 2.77 -1.21
C GLY A 46 24.37 3.74 -2.23
N ASP A 47 25.17 4.12 -3.21
CA ASP A 47 24.73 4.91 -4.34
C ASP A 47 24.31 3.97 -5.49
N PHE A 48 23.02 4.00 -5.83
CA PHE A 48 22.42 3.13 -6.85
C PHE A 48 21.52 3.97 -7.73
N GLU A 49 21.61 3.76 -9.04
CA GLU A 49 20.61 4.27 -9.97
C GLU A 49 19.25 3.69 -9.62
N ARG A 50 18.25 4.57 -9.46
CA ARG A 50 16.89 4.20 -9.12
C ARG A 50 16.09 3.96 -10.38
N LYS A 51 15.29 2.90 -10.35
CA LYS A 51 14.40 2.53 -11.44
C LYS A 51 13.04 3.17 -11.23
N GLU A 52 12.42 3.48 -12.36
CA GLU A 52 11.07 4.00 -12.42
C GLU A 52 10.15 2.95 -13.05
N THR A 53 8.91 2.94 -12.60
CA THR A 53 7.84 2.13 -13.20
C THR A 53 6.66 3.03 -13.51
N VAL A 54 6.27 3.11 -14.78
CA VAL A 54 5.12 3.89 -15.22
C VAL A 54 3.93 2.95 -15.39
N VAL A 55 2.81 3.29 -14.77
CA VAL A 55 1.57 2.49 -14.82
C VAL A 55 0.42 3.38 -15.26
N GLU A 56 -0.49 2.83 -16.06
CA GLU A 56 -1.72 3.51 -16.44
C GLU A 56 -2.56 3.81 -15.18
N PHE A 57 -3.13 5.00 -15.14
CA PHE A 57 -3.98 5.48 -14.06
C PHE A 57 -5.30 6.00 -14.65
N PRO A 58 -6.25 5.10 -14.96
CA PRO A 58 -7.54 5.49 -15.50
C PRO A 58 -8.28 6.44 -14.56
N GLU A 59 -9.10 7.33 -15.13
CA GLU A 59 -9.97 8.20 -14.34
C GLU A 59 -10.83 7.40 -13.34
N GLY A 60 -10.99 7.92 -12.13
CA GLY A 60 -11.72 7.25 -11.06
C GLY A 60 -10.96 6.10 -10.38
N SER A 61 -9.67 5.90 -10.70
CA SER A 61 -8.80 4.98 -9.97
C SER A 61 -8.33 5.57 -8.64
N SER A 62 -8.02 4.69 -7.68
CA SER A 62 -7.44 5.05 -6.39
C SER A 62 -6.16 4.28 -6.12
N LEU A 63 -5.20 4.93 -5.44
CA LEU A 63 -3.97 4.34 -4.94
C LEU A 63 -3.98 4.26 -3.42
N CYS A 64 -3.61 3.11 -2.87
CA CYS A 64 -3.43 2.90 -1.45
C CYS A 64 -1.95 2.69 -1.14
N PHE A 65 -1.33 3.73 -0.57
CA PHE A 65 -0.02 3.64 0.07
C PHE A 65 -0.21 3.26 1.53
N TYR A 66 0.66 2.39 2.01
CA TYR A 66 0.67 1.94 3.40
C TYR A 66 2.12 1.87 3.87
N THR A 67 2.32 1.67 5.17
CA THR A 67 3.65 1.38 5.73
C THR A 67 3.75 -0.11 6.03
N ASP A 68 4.97 -0.63 6.15
CA ASP A 68 5.21 -2.05 6.51
C ASP A 68 4.50 -2.41 7.83
N GLY A 69 4.38 -1.44 8.75
CA GLY A 69 3.61 -1.57 9.98
C GLY A 69 2.12 -1.88 9.79
N LEU A 70 1.53 -1.70 8.62
CA LEU A 70 0.16 -2.15 8.34
C LEU A 70 0.12 -3.66 8.02
N VAL A 71 1.08 -4.15 7.26
CA VAL A 71 1.03 -5.50 6.65
C VAL A 71 1.89 -6.52 7.37
N GLU A 72 2.88 -6.10 8.16
CA GLU A 72 3.76 -6.99 8.92
C GLU A 72 3.25 -7.26 10.35
N ARG A 73 2.05 -6.75 10.70
CA ARG A 73 1.43 -6.95 12.01
C ARG A 73 0.89 -8.36 12.21
N PRO A 74 0.85 -8.86 13.47
CA PRO A 74 0.12 -10.07 13.81
C PRO A 74 -1.36 -9.93 13.43
N LEU A 75 -1.99 -11.03 12.99
CA LEU A 75 -3.43 -11.06 12.75
C LEU A 75 -4.22 -11.22 14.05
N ASP A 76 -3.61 -11.90 15.02
CA ASP A 76 -4.08 -12.04 16.39
C ASP A 76 -3.09 -11.29 17.29
N PRO A 77 -3.52 -10.24 18.02
CA PRO A 77 -2.63 -9.48 18.90
C PRO A 77 -2.05 -10.35 20.04
N HIS A 78 -2.71 -11.45 20.41
CA HIS A 78 -2.26 -12.37 21.44
C HIS A 78 -1.38 -13.50 20.92
N ASP A 79 -1.23 -13.65 19.60
CA ASP A 79 -0.31 -14.61 18.98
C ASP A 79 0.65 -13.91 18.01
N PRO A 80 1.87 -13.55 18.44
CA PRO A 80 2.88 -12.96 17.57
C PRO A 80 3.28 -13.82 16.37
N ARG A 81 2.99 -15.13 16.40
CA ARG A 81 3.26 -16.06 15.29
C ARG A 81 2.18 -16.02 14.21
N SER A 82 1.07 -15.33 14.45
CA SER A 82 -0.02 -15.15 13.49
C SER A 82 0.30 -14.16 12.36
N ARG A 83 1.51 -13.57 12.34
CA ARG A 83 1.96 -12.64 11.28
C ARG A 83 1.90 -13.29 9.91
N SER A 84 1.21 -12.65 8.99
CA SER A 84 1.15 -13.07 7.59
C SER A 84 0.83 -11.87 6.70
N THR A 85 1.85 -11.43 5.95
CA THR A 85 1.75 -10.33 5.00
C THR A 85 0.63 -10.57 3.99
N ASP A 86 0.54 -11.76 3.42
CA ASP A 86 -0.49 -12.11 2.43
C ASP A 86 -1.91 -11.98 2.99
N ARG A 87 -2.13 -12.45 4.23
CA ARG A 87 -3.45 -12.34 4.87
C ARG A 87 -3.78 -10.90 5.25
N GLN A 88 -2.80 -10.12 5.72
CA GLN A 88 -2.99 -8.69 6.00
C GLN A 88 -3.30 -7.91 4.71
N LEU A 89 -2.56 -8.16 3.62
CA LEU A 89 -2.85 -7.58 2.32
C LEU A 89 -4.25 -7.97 1.82
N ASN A 90 -4.70 -9.19 2.08
CA ASN A 90 -6.05 -9.60 1.72
C ASN A 90 -7.13 -8.81 2.49
N ILE A 91 -6.88 -8.43 3.75
CA ILE A 91 -7.77 -7.53 4.51
C ILE A 91 -7.82 -6.17 3.82
N VAL A 92 -6.65 -5.59 3.48
CA VAL A 92 -6.60 -4.31 2.75
C VAL A 92 -7.35 -4.39 1.42
N ARG A 93 -7.09 -5.44 0.62
CA ARG A 93 -7.78 -5.67 -0.67
C ARG A 93 -9.30 -5.82 -0.53
N THR A 94 -9.77 -6.40 0.57
CA THR A 94 -11.20 -6.58 0.86
C THR A 94 -11.90 -5.26 1.17
N HIS A 95 -11.19 -4.33 1.82
CA HIS A 95 -11.77 -3.10 2.36
C HIS A 95 -11.39 -1.84 1.58
N PHE A 96 -10.46 -1.93 0.63
CA PHE A 96 -10.09 -0.82 -0.25
C PHE A 96 -10.92 -0.84 -1.53
N SER A 97 -11.47 0.31 -1.90
CA SER A 97 -12.27 0.49 -3.12
C SER A 97 -12.05 1.88 -3.69
N ALA A 98 -12.04 1.98 -5.02
CA ALA A 98 -11.88 3.25 -5.73
C ALA A 98 -13.14 4.14 -5.68
N ALA A 99 -14.27 3.60 -5.24
CA ALA A 99 -15.52 4.37 -5.12
C ALA A 99 -15.58 5.25 -3.86
N ASP A 100 -14.68 5.01 -2.90
CA ASP A 100 -14.67 5.74 -1.64
C ASP A 100 -13.77 6.96 -1.72
N ASP A 101 -14.14 8.02 -1.01
CA ASP A 101 -13.20 9.13 -0.80
C ASP A 101 -11.99 8.65 0.04
N PRO A 102 -10.83 9.31 -0.10
CA PRO A 102 -9.61 8.86 0.57
C PRO A 102 -9.70 8.76 2.10
N GLU A 103 -10.46 9.65 2.75
CA GLU A 103 -10.56 9.67 4.21
C GLU A 103 -11.40 8.50 4.72
N THR A 104 -12.53 8.21 4.05
CA THR A 104 -13.36 7.03 4.33
C THR A 104 -12.62 5.72 4.05
N ALA A 105 -11.84 5.66 2.96
CA ALA A 105 -10.99 4.52 2.65
C ALA A 105 -9.95 4.28 3.75
N CYS A 106 -9.16 5.30 4.12
CA CYS A 106 -8.16 5.20 5.18
C CYS A 106 -8.76 4.78 6.53
N SER A 107 -9.86 5.42 6.96
CA SER A 107 -10.49 5.13 8.25
C SER A 107 -10.95 3.67 8.34
N ARG A 108 -11.57 3.15 7.29
CA ARG A 108 -12.01 1.75 7.22
C ARG A 108 -10.82 0.80 7.17
N LEU A 109 -9.78 1.11 6.40
CA LEU A 109 -8.58 0.28 6.34
C LEU A 109 -7.91 0.18 7.69
N VAL A 110 -7.72 1.29 8.40
CA VAL A 110 -7.15 1.29 9.75
C VAL A 110 -8.03 0.48 10.71
N ALA A 111 -9.34 0.71 10.73
CA ALA A 111 -10.25 0.01 11.63
C ALA A 111 -10.24 -1.52 11.43
N ASN A 112 -10.05 -2.01 10.19
CA ASN A 112 -10.09 -3.44 9.89
C ASN A 112 -8.71 -4.12 9.89
N ALA A 113 -7.63 -3.40 9.57
CA ALA A 113 -6.29 -3.97 9.48
C ALA A 113 -5.44 -3.75 10.75
N VAL A 114 -5.69 -2.68 11.51
CA VAL A 114 -4.93 -2.35 12.73
C VAL A 114 -5.61 -2.89 13.98
N GLY A 115 -6.96 -2.89 14.01
CA GLY A 115 -7.76 -3.19 15.20
C GLY A 115 -7.76 -2.05 16.23
N ASP A 116 -8.57 -2.20 17.28
CA ASP A 116 -8.86 -1.15 18.28
C ASP A 116 -7.88 -1.12 19.47
N GLU A 117 -6.85 -1.98 19.47
CA GLU A 117 -5.91 -2.05 20.58
C GLU A 117 -4.72 -1.11 20.39
N PHE A 118 -4.63 -0.14 21.30
CA PHE A 118 -3.47 0.71 21.52
C PHE A 118 -2.23 -0.18 21.68
N VAL A 119 -1.19 0.11 20.89
CA VAL A 119 0.16 -0.34 21.21
C VAL A 119 0.57 0.42 22.46
N GLU A 120 0.57 -0.22 23.64
CA GLU A 120 1.31 0.31 24.77
C GLU A 120 2.80 0.30 24.37
N ASP A 121 3.39 1.50 24.23
CA ASP A 121 4.84 1.66 24.18
C ASP A 121 5.39 1.27 25.56
N ASP A 122 6.07 0.13 25.65
CA ASP A 122 6.93 -0.25 26.79
C ASP A 122 8.22 0.60 26.84
#